data_AF-A0A3M1BV19-F1
#
_entry.id   AF-A0A3M1BV19-F1
#
_cell.length_a   1.000
_cell.length_b   1.000
_cell.length_c   1.000
_cell.angle_alpha   90.00
_cell.angle_beta   90.00
_cell.angle_gamma   90.00
#
_symmetry.space_group_name_H-M   'P 1'
#
loop_
_entity.id
_entity.type
_entity.pdbx_description
1 polymer ?
#
loop_
_entity_poly.entity_id
_entity_poly.type
_entity_poly.pdbx_seq_one_letter_code
_entity_poly.pdbx_strand_id
1 'polypeptide(L)'
;MQVQPRSRFSKAILLTLLAVFSHISFLQAQHIDSLYQFSWGRDAALLGFGLGTNTTSYFLQQGLDPLTAEQINMLDPNEVSSFDRDALDNYDATAHTVSNVFLYSSLAMPGLLLLDQGCRKDAPKIGFLLAESIAVTNGITGMTKRLVKRNRPYMYNPDVPLSEKQTVNGRFSFFSGHASFSATVSFFTARV
;
A
#
# COMPACT_ATOMS: atom_id res chain seq x y z
N MET A 1 28.28 -6.83 37.94
CA MET A 1 27.10 -7.52 37.39
C MET A 1 27.13 -7.33 35.87
N GLN A 2 27.54 -8.34 35.10
CA GLN A 2 27.72 -8.22 33.65
C GLN A 2 26.41 -8.53 32.92
N VAL A 3 25.98 -7.60 32.05
CA VAL A 3 24.80 -7.76 31.20
C VAL A 3 25.21 -8.49 29.92
N GLN A 4 24.69 -9.71 29.73
CA GLN A 4 24.84 -10.49 28.49
C GLN A 4 23.91 -9.94 27.39
N PRO A 5 24.38 -9.78 26.13
CA PRO A 5 23.55 -9.27 25.04
C PRO A 5 22.61 -10.36 24.50
N ARG A 6 21.31 -10.04 24.44
CA ARG A 6 20.26 -10.90 23.84
C ARG A 6 20.39 -10.92 22.31
N SER A 7 21.30 -11.73 21.76
CA SER A 7 21.51 -11.91 20.31
C SER A 7 20.79 -13.12 19.69
N ARG A 8 19.90 -13.78 20.45
CA ARG A 8 19.22 -15.00 19.98
C ARG A 8 17.98 -14.73 19.11
N PHE A 9 17.38 -13.55 19.20
CA PHE A 9 16.15 -13.21 18.46
C PHE A 9 16.39 -12.90 16.98
N SER A 10 17.51 -12.27 16.63
CA SER A 10 17.84 -11.89 15.24
C SER A 10 18.21 -13.08 14.35
N LYS A 11 18.87 -14.11 14.92
CA LYS A 11 19.22 -15.34 14.18
C LYS A 11 18.01 -16.22 13.89
N ALA A 12 17.04 -16.26 14.80
CA ALA A 12 15.81 -17.03 14.61
C ALA A 12 14.96 -16.45 13.47
N ILE A 13 14.80 -15.12 13.41
CA ILE A 13 14.08 -14.44 12.31
C ILE A 13 14.76 -14.68 10.97
N LEU A 14 16.09 -14.57 10.91
CA LEU A 14 16.87 -14.83 9.69
C LEU A 14 16.73 -16.29 9.22
N LEU A 15 16.74 -17.25 10.14
CA LEU A 15 16.55 -18.67 9.84
C LEU A 15 15.11 -18.99 9.40
N THR A 16 14.10 -18.34 9.98
CA THR A 16 12.71 -18.48 9.55
C THR A 16 12.50 -17.88 8.15
N LEU A 17 13.10 -16.73 7.84
CA LEU A 17 13.05 -16.14 6.49
C LEU A 17 13.74 -17.02 5.44
N LEU A 18 14.87 -17.64 5.79
CA LEU A 18 15.58 -18.61 4.93
C LEU A 18 14.79 -19.91 4.74
N ALA A 19 14.12 -20.40 5.78
CA ALA A 19 13.27 -21.60 5.70
C ALA A 19 12.04 -21.38 4.81
N VAL A 20 11.39 -20.21 4.89
CA VAL A 20 10.28 -19.84 3.99
C VAL A 20 10.75 -19.75 2.53
N PHE A 21 11.97 -19.29 2.28
CA PHE A 21 12.57 -19.26 0.93
C PHE A 21 12.85 -20.65 0.36
N SER A 22 13.17 -21.64 1.20
CA SER A 22 13.54 -23.00 0.78
C SER A 22 12.37 -23.88 0.33
N HIS A 23 11.12 -23.45 0.53
CA HIS A 23 9.92 -24.19 0.13
C HIS A 23 9.29 -23.72 -1.19
N ILE A 24 9.87 -22.74 -1.89
CA ILE A 24 9.37 -22.23 -3.18
C ILE A 24 9.96 -23.04 -4.35
N SER A 25 9.85 -24.36 -4.31
CA SER A 25 10.39 -25.21 -5.38
C SER A 25 9.41 -26.30 -5.74
N PHE A 26 8.36 -25.92 -6.46
CA PHE A 26 7.68 -26.72 -7.50
C PHE A 26 6.77 -25.78 -8.32
N LEU A 27 7.36 -24.82 -9.02
CA LEU A 27 6.64 -24.11 -10.09
C LEU A 27 6.77 -24.94 -11.36
N GLN A 28 5.75 -25.74 -11.63
CA GLN A 28 5.56 -26.35 -12.93
C GLN A 28 5.36 -25.20 -13.93
N ALA A 29 6.35 -24.94 -14.78
CA ALA A 29 6.22 -23.98 -15.87
C ALA A 29 5.10 -24.46 -16.81
N GLN A 30 3.93 -23.83 -16.74
CA GLN A 30 2.87 -24.06 -17.71
C GLN A 30 3.30 -23.41 -19.02
N HIS A 31 3.38 -24.20 -20.09
CA HIS A 31 3.53 -23.68 -21.45
C HIS A 31 2.26 -22.91 -21.80
N ILE A 32 2.31 -21.58 -21.74
CA ILE A 32 1.21 -20.68 -22.06
C ILE A 32 1.58 -19.95 -23.37
N ASP A 33 0.79 -20.12 -24.43
CA ASP A 33 1.04 -19.52 -25.75
C ASP A 33 0.93 -17.98 -25.77
N SER A 34 0.19 -17.40 -24.82
CA SER A 34 0.08 -15.96 -24.59
C SER A 34 -0.30 -15.71 -23.13
N LEU A 35 0.55 -15.00 -22.38
CA LEU A 35 0.34 -14.74 -20.95
C LEU A 35 -0.96 -13.97 -20.66
N TYR A 36 -1.46 -13.23 -21.66
CA TYR A 36 -2.73 -12.51 -21.58
C TYR A 36 -3.54 -12.55 -22.87
N GLN A 37 -4.86 -12.65 -22.75
CA GLN A 37 -5.81 -12.47 -23.84
C GLN A 37 -6.63 -11.19 -23.63
N PHE A 38 -6.31 -10.17 -24.43
CA PHE A 38 -6.96 -8.87 -24.40
C PHE A 38 -8.42 -8.96 -24.88
N SER A 39 -9.33 -8.30 -24.16
CA SER A 39 -10.74 -8.23 -24.47
C SER A 39 -11.24 -6.80 -24.32
N TRP A 40 -11.45 -6.12 -25.45
CA TRP A 40 -11.85 -4.71 -25.49
C TRP A 40 -12.95 -4.33 -24.49
N GLY A 41 -14.00 -5.14 -24.36
CA GLY A 41 -15.10 -4.83 -23.43
C GLY A 41 -14.69 -4.90 -21.96
N ARG A 42 -13.88 -5.89 -21.58
CA ARG A 42 -13.43 -6.08 -20.20
C ARG A 42 -12.36 -5.05 -19.82
N ASP A 43 -11.33 -4.92 -20.66
CA ASP A 43 -10.23 -3.99 -20.44
C ASP A 43 -10.73 -2.52 -20.44
N ALA A 44 -11.64 -2.16 -21.34
CA ALA A 44 -12.22 -0.81 -21.33
C ALA A 44 -13.06 -0.55 -20.06
N ALA A 45 -13.82 -1.54 -19.59
CA ALA A 45 -14.62 -1.40 -18.38
C ALA A 45 -13.74 -1.24 -17.13
N LEU A 46 -12.70 -2.06 -16.98
CA LEU A 46 -11.78 -2.01 -15.83
C LEU A 46 -10.94 -0.74 -15.85
N LEU A 47 -10.35 -0.38 -16.98
CA LEU A 47 -9.62 0.88 -17.12
C LEU A 47 -10.53 2.09 -16.87
N GLY A 48 -11.74 2.10 -17.46
CA GLY A 48 -12.72 3.15 -17.25
C GLY A 48 -13.13 3.29 -15.79
N PHE A 49 -13.36 2.17 -15.09
CA PHE A 49 -13.64 2.16 -13.66
C PHE A 49 -12.46 2.69 -12.83
N GLY A 50 -11.23 2.26 -13.12
CA GLY A 50 -10.03 2.74 -12.47
C GLY A 50 -9.84 4.25 -12.65
N LEU A 51 -9.95 4.76 -13.89
CA LEU A 51 -9.85 6.19 -14.18
C LEU A 51 -10.97 6.99 -13.52
N GLY A 52 -12.21 6.50 -13.58
CA GLY A 52 -13.36 7.14 -12.95
C GLY A 52 -13.18 7.29 -11.45
N THR A 53 -12.83 6.19 -10.76
CA THR A 53 -12.63 6.20 -9.31
C THR A 53 -11.43 7.07 -8.87
N ASN A 54 -10.32 7.08 -9.63
CA ASN A 54 -9.20 8.00 -9.38
C ASN A 54 -9.59 9.47 -9.58
N THR A 55 -10.37 9.76 -10.62
CA THR A 55 -10.84 11.12 -10.92
C THR A 55 -11.79 11.60 -9.82
N THR A 56 -12.75 10.77 -9.41
CA THR A 56 -13.63 11.06 -8.27
C THR A 56 -12.84 11.26 -6.99
N SER A 57 -11.87 10.39 -6.71
CA SER A 57 -10.93 10.54 -5.59
C SER A 57 -10.23 11.91 -5.64
N TYR A 58 -9.68 12.31 -6.78
CA TYR A 58 -9.04 13.62 -6.91
C TYR A 58 -9.98 14.77 -6.56
N PHE A 59 -11.18 14.82 -7.15
CA PHE A 59 -12.15 15.90 -6.88
C PHE A 59 -12.66 15.91 -5.44
N LEU A 60 -12.87 14.75 -4.82
CA LEU A 60 -13.24 14.66 -3.41
C LEU A 60 -12.17 15.27 -2.49
N GLN A 61 -10.89 15.19 -2.84
CA GLN A 61 -9.82 15.80 -2.05
C GLN A 61 -9.73 17.31 -2.24
N GLN A 62 -9.96 17.83 -3.44
CA GLN A 62 -9.93 19.27 -3.69
C GLN A 62 -10.99 20.03 -2.88
N GLY A 63 -12.12 19.38 -2.57
CA GLY A 63 -13.16 19.93 -1.70
C GLY A 63 -12.93 19.71 -0.19
N LEU A 64 -11.72 19.32 0.24
CA LEU A 64 -11.42 19.06 1.65
C LEU A 64 -10.32 19.95 2.19
N ASP A 65 -10.64 20.63 3.27
CA ASP A 65 -9.67 21.34 4.09
C ASP A 65 -9.07 20.44 5.18
N PRO A 66 -7.81 20.71 5.58
CA PRO A 66 -7.27 20.18 6.84
C PRO A 66 -8.14 20.58 8.03
N LEU A 67 -8.06 19.82 9.12
CA LEU A 67 -8.70 20.25 10.37
C LEU A 67 -7.99 21.48 10.94
N THR A 68 -8.76 22.39 11.56
CA THR A 68 -8.20 23.52 12.30
C THR A 68 -7.54 23.06 13.59
N ALA A 69 -6.74 23.93 14.21
CA ALA A 69 -6.10 23.65 15.49
C ALA A 69 -7.12 23.32 16.58
N GLU A 70 -8.22 24.08 16.61
CA GLU A 70 -9.32 23.90 17.56
C GLU A 70 -9.99 22.55 17.34
N GLN A 71 -10.28 22.17 16.09
CA GLN A 71 -10.87 20.87 15.76
C GLN A 71 -9.95 19.71 16.15
N ILE A 72 -8.64 19.84 15.97
CA ILE A 72 -7.66 18.83 16.38
C ILE A 72 -7.62 18.69 17.90
N ASN A 73 -7.64 19.81 18.63
CA ASN A 73 -7.64 19.81 20.10
C ASN A 73 -8.93 19.26 20.71
N MET A 74 -10.03 19.25 19.95
CA MET A 74 -11.31 18.64 20.35
C MET A 74 -11.39 17.13 20.07
N LEU A 75 -10.38 16.52 19.44
CA LEU A 75 -10.38 15.09 19.19
C LEU A 75 -10.27 14.30 20.50
N ASP A 76 -11.24 13.43 20.78
CA ASP A 76 -11.22 12.56 21.95
C ASP A 76 -10.73 11.13 21.58
N PRO A 77 -9.59 10.68 22.12
CA PRO A 77 -9.11 9.29 21.98
C PRO A 77 -10.14 8.22 22.40
N ASN A 78 -11.08 8.55 23.30
CA ASN A 78 -12.10 7.62 23.77
C ASN A 78 -13.20 7.34 22.75
N GLU A 79 -13.39 8.23 21.77
CA GLU A 79 -14.29 8.01 20.63
C GLU A 79 -13.68 7.07 19.58
N VAL A 80 -12.38 6.79 19.66
CA VAL A 80 -11.72 5.80 18.80
C VAL A 80 -12.00 4.40 19.32
N SER A 81 -12.36 3.51 18.39
CA SER A 81 -12.54 2.07 18.64
C SER A 81 -11.38 1.51 19.48
N SER A 82 -11.71 0.67 20.47
CA SER A 82 -10.70 0.05 21.35
C SER A 82 -9.65 -0.73 20.58
N PHE A 83 -10.02 -1.35 19.45
CA PHE A 83 -9.09 -2.06 18.56
C PHE A 83 -7.98 -1.16 17.99
N ASP A 84 -8.29 0.11 17.73
CA ASP A 84 -7.36 1.05 17.08
C ASP A 84 -6.68 2.01 18.07
N ARG A 85 -7.09 2.00 19.34
CA ARG A 85 -6.64 2.98 20.35
C ARG A 85 -5.16 2.87 20.67
N ASP A 86 -4.62 1.66 20.65
CA ASP A 86 -3.18 1.44 20.87
C ASP A 86 -2.33 2.05 19.76
N ALA A 87 -2.89 2.30 18.56
CA ALA A 87 -2.16 2.91 17.47
C ALA A 87 -2.03 4.44 17.59
N LEU A 88 -2.80 5.09 18.49
CA LEU A 88 -2.83 6.56 18.60
C LEU A 88 -1.45 7.11 18.95
N ASP A 89 -0.76 6.48 19.89
CA ASP A 89 0.53 6.98 20.40
C ASP A 89 1.75 6.43 19.63
N ASN A 90 1.54 5.62 18.59
CA ASN A 90 2.59 4.96 17.80
C ASN A 90 3.08 5.80 16.60
N TYR A 91 3.24 7.12 16.77
CA TYR A 91 3.83 7.95 15.71
C TYR A 91 5.35 7.73 15.64
N ASP A 92 5.82 7.28 14.48
CA ASP A 92 7.25 7.06 14.23
C ASP A 92 7.64 7.51 12.81
N ALA A 93 8.48 8.54 12.75
CA ALA A 93 8.95 9.12 11.49
C ALA A 93 9.89 8.18 10.70
N THR A 94 10.63 7.33 11.41
CA THR A 94 11.50 6.30 10.81
C THR A 94 10.65 5.20 10.17
N ALA A 95 9.65 4.69 10.89
CA ALA A 95 8.72 3.70 10.35
C ALA A 95 7.97 4.23 9.12
N HIS A 96 7.55 5.49 9.14
CA HIS A 96 6.97 6.17 7.98
C HIS A 96 7.94 6.18 6.78
N THR A 97 9.20 6.52 7.02
CA THR A 97 10.24 6.53 5.98
C THR A 97 10.52 5.14 5.42
N VAL A 98 10.66 4.13 6.29
CA VAL A 98 10.88 2.73 5.88
C VAL A 98 9.70 2.21 5.06
N SER A 99 8.48 2.51 5.47
CA SER A 99 7.26 2.20 4.69
C SER A 99 7.31 2.82 3.29
N ASN A 100 7.75 4.08 3.16
CA ASN A 100 7.94 4.71 1.86
C ASN A 100 8.98 3.98 1.01
N VAL A 101 10.10 3.56 1.61
CA VAL A 101 11.13 2.77 0.91
C VAL A 101 10.52 1.48 0.37
N PHE A 102 9.81 0.69 1.18
CA PHE A 102 9.16 -0.53 0.71
C PHE A 102 8.13 -0.28 -0.41
N LEU A 103 7.34 0.80 -0.30
CA LEU A 103 6.41 1.21 -1.34
C LEU A 103 7.15 1.45 -2.66
N TYR A 104 8.17 2.31 -2.67
CA TYR A 104 8.89 2.63 -3.89
C TYR A 104 9.74 1.46 -4.40
N SER A 105 10.28 0.61 -3.52
CA SER A 105 10.95 -0.63 -3.93
C SER A 105 9.98 -1.60 -4.60
N SER A 106 8.72 -1.67 -4.17
CA SER A 106 7.72 -2.54 -4.79
C SER A 106 7.47 -2.20 -6.27
N LEU A 107 7.62 -0.93 -6.68
CA LEU A 107 7.53 -0.51 -8.10
C LEU A 107 8.60 -1.15 -9.00
N ALA A 108 9.73 -1.57 -8.44
CA ALA A 108 10.79 -2.21 -9.21
C ALA A 108 10.51 -3.70 -9.47
N MET A 109 9.63 -4.34 -8.66
CA MET A 109 9.35 -5.77 -8.74
C MET A 109 8.93 -6.26 -10.14
N PRO A 110 8.03 -5.57 -10.88
CA PRO A 110 7.64 -6.00 -12.22
C PRO A 110 8.80 -6.04 -13.21
N GLY A 111 9.90 -5.31 -12.95
CA GLY A 111 11.12 -5.36 -13.74
C GLY A 111 11.77 -6.75 -13.75
N LEU A 112 11.53 -7.57 -12.71
CA LEU A 112 12.02 -8.95 -12.64
C LEU A 112 11.40 -9.84 -13.73
N LEU A 113 10.19 -9.51 -14.21
CA LEU A 113 9.53 -10.24 -15.30
C LEU A 113 10.36 -10.16 -16.59
N LEU A 114 11.16 -9.11 -16.78
CA LEU A 114 12.00 -8.96 -17.97
C LEU A 114 13.19 -9.93 -18.00
N LEU A 115 13.43 -10.70 -16.93
CA LEU A 115 14.41 -11.78 -16.94
C LEU A 115 13.92 -12.97 -17.79
N ASP A 116 12.61 -13.21 -17.84
CA ASP A 116 11.99 -14.25 -18.66
C ASP A 116 11.77 -13.81 -20.12
N GLN A 117 12.08 -14.68 -21.07
CA GLN A 117 11.97 -14.36 -22.50
C GLN A 117 10.51 -14.27 -22.98
N GLY A 118 9.59 -15.06 -22.40
CA GLY A 118 8.17 -14.99 -22.72
C GLY A 118 7.58 -13.66 -22.28
N CYS A 119 7.85 -13.28 -21.03
CA CYS A 119 7.45 -11.99 -20.47
C CYS A 119 8.01 -10.80 -21.25
N ARG A 120 9.28 -10.86 -21.72
CA ARG A 120 9.85 -9.80 -22.57
C ARG A 120 9.07 -9.61 -23.88
N LYS A 121 8.61 -10.70 -24.52
CA LYS A 121 7.83 -10.62 -25.76
C LYS A 121 6.47 -9.98 -25.55
N ASP A 122 5.84 -10.24 -24.40
CA ASP A 122 4.52 -9.70 -24.02
C ASP A 122 4.59 -8.46 -23.11
N ALA A 123 5.77 -7.85 -22.93
CA ALA A 123 5.98 -6.75 -21.98
C ALA A 123 4.98 -5.59 -22.10
N PRO A 124 4.58 -5.13 -23.31
CA PRO A 124 3.54 -4.10 -23.43
C PRO A 124 2.18 -4.53 -22.88
N LYS A 125 1.78 -5.79 -23.07
CA LYS A 125 0.50 -6.33 -22.56
C LYS A 125 0.55 -6.45 -21.03
N ILE A 126 1.66 -6.97 -20.50
CA ILE A 126 1.89 -7.09 -19.06
C ILE A 126 1.87 -5.69 -18.41
N GLY A 127 2.56 -4.72 -19.01
CA GLY A 127 2.56 -3.33 -18.53
C GLY A 127 1.18 -2.70 -18.53
N PHE A 128 0.37 -2.94 -19.56
CA PHE A 128 -1.01 -2.47 -19.62
C PHE A 128 -1.86 -3.03 -18.47
N LEU A 129 -1.78 -4.35 -18.22
CA LEU A 129 -2.53 -4.98 -17.12
C LEU A 129 -2.08 -4.52 -15.74
N LEU A 130 -0.77 -4.31 -15.58
CA LEU A 130 -0.23 -3.75 -14.37
C LEU A 130 -0.79 -2.34 -14.13
N ALA A 131 -0.80 -1.49 -15.16
CA ALA A 131 -1.35 -0.15 -15.08
C ALA A 131 -2.85 -0.15 -14.76
N GLU A 132 -3.63 -1.04 -15.37
CA GLU A 132 -5.04 -1.24 -15.06
C GLU A 132 -5.24 -1.69 -13.61
N SER A 133 -4.48 -2.68 -13.15
CA SER A 133 -4.54 -3.21 -11.78
C SER A 133 -4.22 -2.13 -10.74
N ILE A 134 -3.20 -1.31 -11.01
CA ILE A 134 -2.83 -0.16 -10.19
C ILE A 134 -3.94 0.88 -10.19
N ALA A 135 -4.50 1.22 -11.37
CA ALA A 135 -5.54 2.23 -11.50
C ALA A 135 -6.78 1.83 -10.69
N VAL A 136 -7.26 0.59 -10.82
CA VAL A 136 -8.40 0.07 -10.06
C VAL A 136 -8.11 0.10 -8.55
N THR A 137 -6.96 -0.43 -8.13
CA THR A 137 -6.59 -0.48 -6.70
C THR A 137 -6.48 0.90 -6.07
N ASN A 138 -5.75 1.82 -6.71
CA ASN A 138 -5.54 3.17 -6.22
C ASN A 138 -6.83 3.98 -6.25
N GLY A 139 -7.66 3.79 -7.28
CA GLY A 139 -8.93 4.46 -7.43
C GLY A 139 -9.88 4.11 -6.30
N ILE A 140 -10.11 2.82 -6.04
CA ILE A 140 -10.94 2.36 -4.92
C ILE A 140 -10.35 2.85 -3.59
N THR A 141 -9.06 2.56 -3.34
CA THR A 141 -8.41 2.91 -2.07
C THR A 141 -8.48 4.41 -1.78
N GLY A 142 -8.16 5.22 -2.80
CA GLY A 142 -8.14 6.67 -2.71
C GLY A 142 -9.53 7.27 -2.55
N MET A 143 -10.50 6.79 -3.33
CA MET A 143 -11.88 7.26 -3.28
C MET A 143 -12.52 6.94 -1.93
N THR A 144 -12.40 5.70 -1.44
CA THR A 144 -12.96 5.29 -0.14
C THR A 144 -12.38 6.11 1.00
N LYS A 145 -11.06 6.35 1.03
CA LYS A 145 -10.42 7.21 2.04
C LYS A 145 -11.05 8.59 2.12
N ARG A 146 -11.34 9.20 0.97
CA ARG A 146 -11.87 10.57 0.86
C ARG A 146 -13.38 10.65 1.08
N LEU A 147 -14.10 9.55 0.88
CA LEU A 147 -15.49 9.41 1.30
C LEU A 147 -15.61 9.26 2.81
N VAL A 148 -14.80 8.38 3.41
CA VAL A 148 -14.86 8.06 4.84
C VAL A 148 -14.26 9.16 5.71
N LYS A 149 -13.19 9.84 5.25
CA LYS A 149 -12.55 10.98 5.93
C LYS A 149 -12.12 10.69 7.39
N ARG A 150 -11.76 9.43 7.67
CA ARG A 150 -11.35 8.98 9.00
C ARG A 150 -9.98 9.56 9.39
N ASN A 151 -9.93 10.21 10.55
CA ASN A 151 -8.70 10.77 11.13
C ASN A 151 -7.67 9.65 11.41
N ARG A 152 -6.40 9.94 11.12
CA ARG A 152 -5.26 9.04 11.35
C ARG A 152 -4.92 9.01 12.84
N PRO A 153 -4.41 7.87 13.35
CA PRO A 153 -4.09 7.71 14.76
C PRO A 153 -3.24 8.84 15.35
N TYR A 154 -2.20 9.29 14.62
CA TYR A 154 -1.31 10.36 15.10
C TYR A 154 -1.99 11.72 15.32
N MET A 155 -3.19 11.95 14.78
CA MET A 155 -3.92 13.21 15.02
C MET A 155 -4.32 13.37 16.49
N TYR A 156 -4.53 12.26 17.19
CA TYR A 156 -4.92 12.20 18.60
C TYR A 156 -3.72 12.30 19.55
N ASN A 157 -2.49 12.05 19.07
CA ASN A 157 -1.30 12.00 19.90
C ASN A 157 -0.81 13.42 20.28
N PRO A 158 -0.76 13.79 21.56
CA PRO A 158 -0.34 15.14 21.99
C PRO A 158 1.13 15.47 21.66
N ASP A 159 2.00 14.47 21.51
CA ASP A 159 3.43 14.63 21.23
C ASP A 159 3.73 14.94 19.76
N VAL A 160 2.75 14.78 18.87
CA VAL A 160 2.91 15.07 17.45
C VAL A 160 2.67 16.56 17.18
N PRO A 161 3.60 17.28 16.52
CA PRO A 161 3.46 18.70 16.24
C PRO A 161 2.19 19.02 15.44
N LEU A 162 1.57 20.15 15.75
CA LEU A 162 0.35 20.60 15.06
C LEU A 162 0.56 20.73 13.53
N SER A 163 1.76 21.13 13.10
CA SER A 163 2.12 21.23 11.68
C SER A 163 2.01 19.90 10.93
N GLU A 164 2.26 18.76 11.58
CA GLU A 164 2.12 17.42 10.99
C GLU A 164 0.64 16.99 10.91
N LYS A 165 -0.20 17.55 11.78
CA LYS A 165 -1.63 17.23 11.90
C LYS A 165 -2.50 18.08 10.98
N GLN A 166 -2.14 19.33 10.71
CA GLN A 166 -2.88 20.26 9.85
C GLN A 166 -2.65 19.97 8.36
N THR A 167 -2.84 18.72 7.97
CA THR A 167 -2.81 18.29 6.57
C THR A 167 -4.09 17.54 6.22
N VAL A 168 -4.54 17.65 4.96
CA VAL A 168 -5.69 16.86 4.47
C VAL A 168 -5.45 15.35 4.62
N ASN A 169 -4.19 14.93 4.52
CA ASN A 169 -3.77 13.54 4.61
C ASN A 169 -4.03 12.92 6.00
N GLY A 170 -4.06 13.75 7.05
CA GLY A 170 -4.46 13.34 8.39
C GLY A 170 -5.83 12.70 8.41
N ARG A 171 -6.72 13.03 7.47
CA ARG A 171 -8.11 12.53 7.42
C ARG A 171 -8.31 11.30 6.54
N PHE A 172 -7.23 10.65 6.09
CA PHE A 172 -7.30 9.55 5.11
C PHE A 172 -6.86 8.20 5.67
N SER A 173 -7.42 7.81 6.83
CA SER A 173 -7.11 6.59 7.58
C SER A 173 -8.17 5.49 7.43
N PHE A 174 -8.29 4.92 6.22
CA PHE A 174 -9.08 3.71 6.00
C PHE A 174 -8.15 2.59 5.51
N PHE A 175 -8.33 2.03 4.32
CA PHE A 175 -7.38 1.08 3.74
C PHE A 175 -5.98 1.69 3.57
N SER A 176 -4.88 0.99 3.79
CA SER A 176 -3.54 1.57 3.61
C SER A 176 -3.22 1.75 2.12
N GLY A 177 -2.81 2.97 1.72
CA GLY A 177 -2.42 3.26 0.33
C GLY A 177 -1.14 2.50 -0.05
N HIS A 178 -0.12 2.57 0.81
CA HIS A 178 1.13 1.84 0.65
C HIS A 178 0.90 0.33 0.57
N ALA A 179 0.11 -0.23 1.50
CA ALA A 179 -0.11 -1.68 1.54
C ALA A 179 -0.91 -2.16 0.32
N SER A 180 -2.01 -1.47 -0.04
CA SER A 180 -2.80 -1.82 -1.23
C SER A 180 -1.95 -1.78 -2.49
N PHE A 181 -1.17 -0.70 -2.68
CA PHE A 181 -0.31 -0.55 -3.85
C PHE A 181 0.77 -1.64 -3.92
N SER A 182 1.53 -1.81 -2.84
CA SER A 182 2.60 -2.80 -2.79
C SER A 182 2.10 -4.23 -2.95
N ALA A 183 0.93 -4.55 -2.38
CA ALA A 183 0.28 -5.85 -2.58
C ALA A 183 -0.09 -6.06 -4.04
N THR A 184 -0.73 -5.07 -4.69
CA THR A 184 -1.10 -5.15 -6.11
C THR A 184 0.12 -5.40 -6.98
N VAL A 185 1.20 -4.61 -6.82
CA VAL A 185 2.39 -4.77 -7.67
C VAL A 185 3.12 -6.08 -7.40
N SER A 186 3.27 -6.47 -6.13
CA SER A 186 4.00 -7.69 -5.76
C SER A 186 3.24 -8.95 -6.17
N PHE A 187 1.94 -9.04 -5.91
CA PHE A 187 1.14 -10.19 -6.30
C PHE A 187 0.89 -10.27 -7.80
N PHE A 188 0.77 -9.13 -8.48
CA PHE A 188 0.75 -9.12 -9.94
C PHE A 188 2.04 -9.73 -10.49
N THR A 189 3.19 -9.26 -10.01
CA THR A 189 4.51 -9.76 -10.44
C THR A 189 4.70 -11.23 -10.12
N ALA A 190 4.25 -11.70 -8.96
CA ALA A 190 4.37 -13.11 -8.58
C ALA A 190 3.42 -14.02 -9.37
N ARG A 191 2.32 -13.47 -9.91
CA ARG A 191 1.29 -14.24 -10.62
C ARG A 191 1.63 -14.45 -12.09
N VAL A 192 2.23 -13.44 -12.73
CA VAL A 192 2.69 -13.45 -14.12
C VAL A 192 3.91 -14.35 -14.25
#